data_AF-A0A933Q2Y8-F1
#
_entry.id   AF-A0A933Q2Y8-F1
#
_cell.length_a   1.000
_cell.length_b   1.000
_cell.length_c   1.000
_cell.angle_alpha   90.00
_cell.angle_beta   90.00
_cell.angle_gamma   90.00
#
_symmetry.space_group_name_H-M   'P 1'
#
loop_
_entity.id
_entity.type
_entity.pdbx_description
1 polymer ?
#
loop_
_entity_poly.entity_id
_entity_poly.type
_entity_poly.pdbx_seq_one_letter_code
_entity_poly.pdbx_strand_id
1 'polypeptide(L)'
;MTDEGVTDIVTDRERLFSFPDLLATDYFQRYRKGYYASREQGLLNPHRNYVKLLVYLDEINEYNEQHAKSYAKRFRESATDWRNAEAVFAEVIVYRHYIRPVYEDLIKSISLDAAESDVIIERLDGTKAYLEVFCVMPSFPSPPKGQFVVYGVKTHTQNEMASIRQKLLQKISKQKQFTQPRDNYAVIELNDATIAGDFSVLSSLSSGYTITINKETMSIESSGYDWTNSVFDDECTKYLKAIIYFDLGDYSGRRFLFNPKFGQSVAPE
;
A
#
# COMPACT_ATOMS: atom_id res chain seq x y z
N MET A 1 -2.41 14.10 -46.48
CA MET A 1 -1.27 13.43 -45.82
C MET A 1 -1.81 12.86 -44.54
N THR A 2 -2.08 11.56 -44.56
CA THR A 2 -2.52 10.76 -43.41
C THR A 2 -1.35 10.64 -42.45
N ASP A 3 -1.56 11.02 -41.20
CA ASP A 3 -0.57 10.98 -40.13
C ASP A 3 -0.36 9.51 -39.72
N GLU A 4 0.52 8.81 -40.46
CA GLU A 4 0.98 7.48 -40.12
C GLU A 4 2.00 7.58 -38.97
N GLY A 5 1.68 7.00 -37.81
CA GLY A 5 2.71 6.33 -37.02
C GLY A 5 3.11 6.89 -35.66
N VAL A 6 2.28 7.67 -34.95
CA VAL A 6 2.45 7.79 -33.49
C VAL A 6 1.52 6.81 -32.80
N THR A 7 1.99 5.58 -32.62
CA THR A 7 1.35 4.65 -31.67
C THR A 7 1.47 5.24 -30.27
N ASP A 8 0.33 5.46 -29.63
CA ASP A 8 0.29 5.93 -28.25
C ASP A 8 0.89 4.86 -27.33
N ILE A 9 1.64 5.27 -26.30
CA ILE A 9 2.35 4.38 -25.37
C ILE A 9 1.44 3.29 -24.79
N VAL A 10 0.17 3.60 -24.58
CA VAL A 10 -0.83 2.63 -24.11
C VAL A 10 -1.06 1.53 -25.15
N THR A 11 -1.25 1.89 -26.42
CA THR A 11 -1.54 0.93 -27.50
C THR A 11 -0.35 -0.02 -27.70
N ASP A 12 0.87 0.52 -27.66
CA ASP A 12 2.08 -0.30 -27.77
C ASP A 12 2.24 -1.27 -26.59
N ARG A 13 1.91 -0.81 -25.38
CA ARG A 13 1.95 -1.66 -24.17
C ARG A 13 0.87 -2.73 -24.19
N GLU A 14 -0.36 -2.38 -24.57
CA GLU A 14 -1.47 -3.33 -24.69
C GLU A 14 -1.18 -4.43 -25.71
N ARG A 15 -0.50 -4.11 -26.82
CA ARG A 15 -0.15 -5.09 -27.86
C ARG A 15 0.84 -6.15 -27.36
N LEU A 16 1.75 -5.78 -26.46
CA LEU A 16 2.82 -6.64 -25.96
C LEU A 16 2.50 -7.25 -24.59
N PHE A 17 1.36 -6.91 -24.01
CA PHE A 17 1.01 -7.28 -22.65
C PHE A 17 0.80 -8.80 -22.49
N SER A 18 1.41 -9.37 -21.44
CA SER A 18 1.43 -10.82 -21.22
C SER A 18 0.05 -11.42 -20.88
N PHE A 19 -0.92 -10.59 -20.48
CA PHE A 19 -2.26 -11.02 -20.03
C PHE A 19 -3.38 -10.29 -20.79
N PRO A 20 -3.55 -10.54 -22.11
CA PRO A 20 -4.47 -9.77 -22.95
C PRO A 20 -5.94 -9.89 -22.53
N ASP A 21 -6.32 -10.98 -21.85
CA ASP A 21 -7.67 -11.18 -21.32
C ASP A 21 -8.02 -10.16 -20.21
N LEU A 22 -7.04 -9.70 -19.43
CA LEU A 22 -7.26 -8.65 -18.43
C LEU A 22 -7.68 -7.33 -19.06
N LEU A 23 -7.20 -7.03 -20.27
CA LEU A 23 -7.52 -5.78 -20.97
C LEU A 23 -9.04 -5.65 -21.21
N ALA A 24 -9.77 -6.76 -21.35
CA ALA A 24 -11.21 -6.76 -21.54
C ALA A 24 -12.02 -6.59 -20.24
N THR A 25 -11.38 -6.60 -19.07
CA THR A 25 -12.07 -6.49 -17.77
C THR A 25 -12.51 -5.05 -17.48
N ASP A 26 -13.61 -4.90 -16.74
CA ASP A 26 -14.16 -3.61 -16.34
C ASP A 26 -13.13 -2.74 -15.60
N TYR A 27 -12.33 -3.36 -14.72
CA TYR A 27 -11.26 -2.67 -13.99
C TYR A 27 -10.22 -2.05 -14.94
N PHE A 28 -9.64 -2.84 -15.85
CA PHE A 28 -8.61 -2.35 -16.78
C PHE A 28 -9.16 -1.31 -17.75
N GLN A 29 -10.38 -1.51 -18.28
CA GLN A 29 -11.03 -0.54 -19.16
C GLN A 29 -11.30 0.79 -18.45
N ARG A 30 -11.81 0.75 -17.22
CA ARG A 30 -12.03 1.96 -16.41
C ARG A 30 -10.72 2.64 -16.05
N TYR A 31 -9.67 1.88 -15.71
CA TYR A 31 -8.36 2.43 -15.34
C TYR A 31 -7.64 3.05 -16.55
N ARG A 32 -7.74 2.43 -17.72
CA ARG A 32 -7.32 2.98 -19.02
C ARG A 32 -8.01 4.30 -19.34
N LYS A 33 -9.34 4.38 -19.18
CA LYS A 33 -10.09 5.63 -19.37
C LYS A 33 -9.63 6.72 -18.37
N GLY A 34 -9.43 6.35 -17.12
CA GLY A 34 -8.91 7.24 -16.08
C GLY A 34 -7.53 7.81 -16.43
N TYR A 35 -6.63 6.96 -16.94
CA TYR A 35 -5.30 7.37 -17.41
C TYR A 35 -5.36 8.51 -18.44
N TYR A 36 -6.18 8.35 -19.49
CA TYR A 36 -6.32 9.38 -20.52
C TYR A 36 -6.88 10.69 -19.96
N ALA A 37 -7.94 10.61 -19.15
CA ALA A 37 -8.54 11.79 -18.52
C ALA A 37 -7.52 12.54 -17.63
N SER A 38 -6.76 11.83 -16.80
CA SER A 38 -5.73 12.44 -15.94
C SER A 38 -4.57 13.01 -16.77
N ARG A 39 -4.16 12.33 -17.85
CA ARG A 39 -3.11 12.81 -18.76
C ARG A 39 -3.50 14.12 -19.44
N GLU A 40 -4.71 14.20 -19.98
CA GLU A 40 -5.25 15.40 -20.63
C GLU A 40 -5.33 16.60 -19.66
N GLN A 41 -5.53 16.33 -18.36
CA GLN A 41 -5.57 17.34 -17.31
C GLN A 41 -4.20 17.68 -16.71
N GLY A 42 -3.12 17.00 -17.12
CA GLY A 42 -1.78 17.18 -16.54
C GLY A 42 -1.65 16.68 -15.09
N LEU A 43 -2.57 15.81 -14.64
CA LEU A 43 -2.66 15.27 -13.27
C LEU A 43 -2.27 13.80 -13.18
N LEU A 44 -1.43 13.33 -14.11
CA LEU A 44 -1.01 11.93 -14.17
C LEU A 44 -0.05 11.61 -13.02
N ASN A 45 -0.41 10.65 -12.17
CA ASN A 45 0.52 10.10 -11.18
C ASN A 45 1.59 9.25 -11.90
N PRO A 46 2.89 9.55 -11.75
CA PRO A 46 3.96 8.82 -12.46
C PRO A 46 4.26 7.43 -11.87
N HIS A 47 3.88 7.17 -10.62
CA HIS A 47 4.17 5.93 -9.89
C HIS A 47 3.03 4.91 -9.97
N ARG A 48 1.77 5.37 -9.99
CA ARG A 48 0.57 4.53 -10.05
C ARG A 48 -0.36 4.98 -11.16
N ASN A 49 -0.32 4.29 -12.28
CA ASN A 49 -1.19 4.53 -13.42
C ASN A 49 -1.35 3.27 -14.28
N TYR A 50 -2.25 3.32 -15.27
CA TYR A 50 -2.55 2.19 -16.15
C TYR A 50 -1.31 1.62 -16.85
N VAL A 51 -0.44 2.47 -17.39
CA VAL A 51 0.80 2.02 -18.06
C VAL A 51 1.72 1.31 -17.07
N LYS A 52 1.83 1.82 -15.84
CA LYS A 52 2.62 1.18 -14.78
C LYS A 52 2.04 -0.17 -14.36
N LEU A 53 0.72 -0.31 -14.29
CA LEU A 53 0.08 -1.60 -14.02
C LEU A 53 0.49 -2.65 -15.05
N LEU A 54 0.40 -2.32 -16.34
CA LEU A 54 0.81 -3.24 -17.41
C LEU A 54 2.29 -3.60 -17.30
N VAL A 55 3.16 -2.59 -17.18
CA VAL A 55 4.62 -2.78 -17.07
C VAL A 55 4.99 -3.63 -15.86
N TYR A 56 4.39 -3.39 -14.70
CA TYR A 56 4.74 -4.15 -13.49
C TYR A 56 4.28 -5.59 -13.58
N LEU A 57 3.11 -5.87 -14.17
CA LEU A 57 2.68 -7.25 -14.40
C LEU A 57 3.56 -7.98 -15.41
N ASP A 58 4.03 -7.31 -16.47
CA ASP A 58 4.98 -7.89 -17.42
C ASP A 58 6.35 -8.15 -16.77
N GLU A 59 6.88 -7.21 -15.98
CA GLU A 59 8.14 -7.40 -15.25
C GLU A 59 8.05 -8.55 -14.22
N ILE A 60 6.91 -8.69 -13.54
CA ILE A 60 6.66 -9.86 -12.67
C ILE A 60 6.58 -11.13 -13.49
N ASN A 61 5.97 -11.10 -14.69
CA ASN A 61 5.88 -12.26 -15.57
C ASN A 61 7.26 -12.71 -16.06
N GLU A 62 8.12 -11.77 -16.44
CA GLU A 62 9.51 -12.03 -16.81
C GLU A 62 10.33 -12.62 -15.65
N TYR A 63 10.12 -12.12 -14.43
CA TYR A 63 10.78 -12.65 -13.23
C TYR A 63 10.24 -14.04 -12.82
N ASN A 64 8.92 -14.17 -12.75
CA ASN A 64 8.22 -15.39 -12.35
C ASN A 64 6.78 -15.42 -12.88
N GLU A 65 6.60 -16.15 -13.98
CA GLU A 65 5.31 -16.32 -14.67
C GLU A 65 4.18 -16.82 -13.75
N GLN A 66 4.47 -17.72 -12.79
CA GLN A 66 3.44 -18.26 -11.89
C GLN A 66 2.92 -17.20 -10.92
N HIS A 67 3.80 -16.34 -10.41
CA HIS A 67 3.38 -15.23 -9.57
C HIS A 67 2.55 -14.21 -10.35
N ALA A 68 2.94 -13.87 -11.58
CA ALA A 68 2.17 -13.00 -12.45
C ALA A 68 0.79 -13.58 -12.77
N LYS A 69 0.70 -14.88 -13.08
CA LYS A 69 -0.56 -15.61 -13.27
C LYS A 69 -1.46 -15.58 -12.03
N SER A 70 -0.87 -15.65 -10.83
CA SER A 70 -1.61 -15.51 -9.57
C SER A 70 -2.27 -14.12 -9.46
N TYR A 71 -1.51 -13.05 -9.71
CA TYR A 71 -2.08 -11.69 -9.74
C TYR A 71 -3.12 -11.52 -10.84
N ALA A 72 -2.86 -11.99 -12.06
CA ALA A 72 -3.82 -11.94 -13.17
C ALA A 72 -5.14 -12.66 -12.83
N LYS A 73 -5.07 -13.82 -12.17
CA LYS A 73 -6.27 -14.51 -11.66
C LYS A 73 -7.04 -13.64 -10.67
N ARG A 74 -6.36 -13.03 -9.71
CA ARG A 74 -7.00 -12.18 -8.69
C ARG A 74 -7.61 -10.91 -9.28
N PHE A 75 -7.00 -10.32 -10.30
CA PHE A 75 -7.62 -9.21 -11.05
C PHE A 75 -8.90 -9.63 -11.76
N ARG A 76 -8.94 -10.82 -12.38
CA ARG A 76 -10.18 -11.34 -12.99
C ARG A 76 -11.27 -11.57 -11.97
N GLU A 77 -10.93 -12.19 -10.83
CA GLU A 77 -11.87 -12.43 -9.74
C GLU A 77 -12.39 -11.13 -9.11
N SER A 78 -11.62 -10.05 -9.21
CA SER A 78 -11.95 -8.72 -8.68
C SER A 78 -12.45 -7.75 -9.76
N ALA A 79 -12.77 -8.22 -10.96
CA ALA A 79 -13.04 -7.34 -12.11
C ALA A 79 -14.16 -6.31 -11.83
N THR A 80 -15.16 -6.69 -11.02
CA THR A 80 -16.28 -5.84 -10.60
C THR A 80 -16.09 -5.22 -9.21
N ASP A 81 -15.12 -5.69 -8.41
CA ASP A 81 -14.77 -5.11 -7.12
C ASP A 81 -13.53 -4.22 -7.26
N TRP A 82 -13.80 -2.95 -7.53
CA TRP A 82 -12.77 -1.92 -7.67
C TRP A 82 -11.81 -1.87 -6.47
N ARG A 83 -12.31 -2.03 -5.24
CA ARG A 83 -11.47 -1.91 -4.05
C ARG A 83 -10.51 -3.06 -3.92
N ASN A 84 -10.98 -4.27 -4.24
CA ASN A 84 -10.12 -5.45 -4.21
C ASN A 84 -9.06 -5.39 -5.33
N ALA A 85 -9.44 -4.96 -6.54
CA ALA A 85 -8.48 -4.77 -7.62
C ALA A 85 -7.39 -3.73 -7.29
N GLU A 86 -7.77 -2.61 -6.65
CA GLU A 86 -6.80 -1.62 -6.15
C GLU A 86 -5.85 -2.21 -5.09
N ALA A 87 -6.34 -3.10 -4.21
CA ALA A 87 -5.50 -3.81 -3.25
C ALA A 87 -4.51 -4.77 -3.93
N VAL A 88 -4.95 -5.52 -4.94
CA VAL A 88 -4.07 -6.36 -5.75
C VAL A 88 -2.99 -5.52 -6.45
N PHE A 89 -3.34 -4.33 -6.95
CA PHE A 89 -2.34 -3.46 -7.57
C PHE A 89 -1.32 -2.91 -6.55
N ALA A 90 -1.73 -2.60 -5.32
CA ALA A 90 -0.80 -2.26 -4.24
C ALA A 90 0.25 -3.36 -4.00
N GLU A 91 -0.19 -4.62 -3.98
CA GLU A 91 0.69 -5.77 -3.84
C GLU A 91 1.65 -5.92 -5.02
N VAL A 92 1.17 -5.75 -6.26
CA VAL A 92 1.99 -5.75 -7.47
C VAL A 92 3.10 -4.69 -7.39
N ILE A 93 2.79 -3.48 -6.88
CA ILE A 93 3.79 -2.41 -6.70
C ILE A 93 4.87 -2.82 -5.70
N VAL A 94 4.46 -3.34 -4.53
CA VAL A 94 5.39 -3.80 -3.49
C VAL A 94 6.27 -4.92 -4.03
N TYR A 95 5.66 -5.93 -4.64
CA TYR A 95 6.36 -7.08 -5.23
C TYR A 95 7.40 -6.65 -6.25
N ARG A 96 6.98 -5.85 -7.24
CA ARG A 96 7.83 -5.40 -8.34
C ARG A 96 9.05 -4.64 -7.84
N HIS A 97 8.92 -3.90 -6.74
CA HIS A 97 10.05 -3.17 -6.18
C HIS A 97 11.23 -4.07 -5.77
N TYR A 98 10.95 -5.32 -5.38
CA TYR A 98 11.98 -6.27 -4.95
C TYR A 98 12.62 -7.05 -6.11
N ILE A 99 12.04 -7.06 -7.32
CA ILE A 99 12.60 -7.80 -8.47
C ILE A 99 14.03 -7.35 -8.78
N ARG A 100 14.25 -6.03 -8.85
CA ARG A 100 15.58 -5.49 -9.15
C ARG A 100 16.62 -5.86 -8.08
N PRO A 101 16.34 -5.73 -6.77
CA PRO A 101 17.18 -6.30 -5.72
C PRO A 101 17.49 -7.80 -5.86
N VAL A 102 16.61 -8.62 -6.45
CA VAL A 102 16.95 -10.03 -6.77
C VAL A 102 18.00 -10.09 -7.87
N TYR A 103 17.80 -9.37 -8.98
CA TYR A 103 18.76 -9.35 -10.10
C TYR A 103 20.11 -8.71 -9.75
N GLU A 104 20.13 -7.85 -8.74
CA GLU A 104 21.35 -7.24 -8.20
C GLU A 104 21.99 -8.07 -7.06
N ASP A 105 21.50 -9.30 -6.81
CA ASP A 105 21.97 -10.20 -5.75
C ASP A 105 21.96 -9.56 -4.34
N LEU A 106 21.04 -8.63 -4.08
CA LEU A 106 20.85 -7.97 -2.78
C LEU A 106 19.85 -8.72 -1.88
N ILE A 107 18.94 -9.48 -2.51
CA ILE A 107 18.04 -10.43 -1.85
C ILE A 107 18.03 -11.73 -2.63
N LYS A 108 17.67 -12.83 -1.98
CA LYS A 108 17.74 -14.17 -2.58
C LYS A 108 16.54 -14.47 -3.46
N SER A 109 15.33 -14.22 -2.96
CA SER A 109 14.11 -14.55 -3.69
C SER A 109 12.89 -13.80 -3.18
N ILE A 110 11.83 -13.83 -3.99
CA ILE A 110 10.49 -13.33 -3.65
C ILE A 110 9.52 -14.50 -3.84
N SER A 111 8.67 -14.78 -2.84
CA SER A 111 7.63 -15.81 -2.92
C SER A 111 6.26 -15.27 -2.52
N LEU A 112 5.21 -15.89 -3.06
CA LEU A 112 3.81 -15.64 -2.68
C LEU A 112 3.27 -16.84 -1.90
N ASP A 113 2.83 -16.62 -0.66
CA ASP A 113 2.12 -17.62 0.13
C ASP A 113 0.98 -16.94 0.89
N ALA A 114 -0.23 -17.02 0.34
CA ALA A 114 -1.42 -16.37 0.90
C ALA A 114 -1.82 -16.89 2.29
N ALA A 115 -1.29 -18.04 2.74
CA ALA A 115 -1.50 -18.51 4.10
C ALA A 115 -0.57 -17.82 5.11
N GLU A 116 0.54 -17.24 4.64
CA GLU A 116 1.56 -16.64 5.49
C GLU A 116 1.60 -15.11 5.41
N SER A 117 1.60 -14.54 4.21
CA SER A 117 1.57 -13.09 3.95
C SER A 117 1.47 -12.80 2.46
N ASP A 118 1.00 -11.61 2.10
CA ASP A 118 0.88 -11.17 0.69
C ASP A 118 2.19 -11.29 -0.11
N VAL A 119 3.35 -10.89 0.46
CA VAL A 119 4.67 -10.99 -0.19
C VAL A 119 5.73 -11.43 0.82
N ILE A 120 6.55 -12.42 0.46
CA ILE A 120 7.66 -12.90 1.31
C ILE A 120 8.98 -12.62 0.60
N ILE A 121 9.90 -11.94 1.31
CA ILE A 121 11.25 -11.65 0.83
C ILE A 121 12.23 -12.55 1.56
N GLU A 122 12.93 -13.42 0.83
CA GLU A 122 14.05 -14.19 1.36
C GLU A 122 15.35 -13.40 1.19
N ARG A 123 16.04 -13.14 2.30
CA ARG A 123 17.34 -12.47 2.32
C ARG A 123 18.46 -13.46 2.02
N LEU A 124 19.65 -12.94 1.71
CA LEU A 124 20.82 -13.77 1.37
C LEU A 124 21.24 -14.71 2.52
N ASP A 125 20.99 -14.31 3.77
CA ASP A 125 21.24 -15.12 4.96
C ASP A 125 20.18 -16.21 5.23
N GLY A 126 19.18 -16.33 4.35
CA GLY A 126 18.06 -17.27 4.48
C GLY A 126 16.95 -16.82 5.42
N THR A 127 17.08 -15.66 6.09
CA THR A 127 15.99 -15.07 6.86
C THR A 127 14.90 -14.52 5.94
N LYS A 128 13.66 -14.48 6.44
CA LYS A 128 12.49 -14.03 5.66
C LYS A 128 11.87 -12.79 6.26
N ALA A 129 11.47 -11.85 5.41
CA ALA A 129 10.56 -10.76 5.75
C ALA A 129 9.17 -11.08 5.19
N TYR A 130 8.15 -11.01 6.05
CA TYR A 130 6.76 -11.30 5.70
C TYR A 130 6.02 -9.98 5.58
N LEU A 131 5.67 -9.59 4.36
CA LEU A 131 5.07 -8.31 4.04
C LEU A 131 3.58 -8.50 3.78
N GLU A 132 2.75 -7.97 4.67
CA GLU A 132 1.31 -7.92 4.48
C GLU A 132 0.94 -6.55 3.93
N VAL A 133 0.28 -6.48 2.78
CA VAL A 133 0.04 -5.22 2.06
C VAL A 133 -1.38 -4.71 2.32
N PHE A 134 -1.49 -3.41 2.57
CA PHE A 134 -2.73 -2.72 2.91
C PHE A 134 -2.92 -1.54 1.97
N CYS A 135 -3.95 -1.63 1.12
CA CYS A 135 -4.39 -0.51 0.31
C CYS A 135 -5.44 0.31 1.08
N VAL A 136 -5.04 1.46 1.62
CA VAL A 136 -5.93 2.31 2.41
C VAL A 136 -6.62 3.32 1.51
N MET A 137 -7.90 3.06 1.25
CA MET A 137 -8.84 4.00 0.63
C MET A 137 -9.92 4.40 1.65
N PRO A 138 -10.06 5.68 2.05
CA PRO A 138 -11.21 6.15 2.80
C PRO A 138 -12.49 5.96 1.98
N SER A 139 -13.59 5.63 2.65
CA SER A 139 -14.90 5.48 2.00
C SER A 139 -15.68 6.78 2.16
N PHE A 140 -15.28 7.83 1.43
CA PHE A 140 -16.04 9.08 1.43
C PHE A 140 -17.39 8.89 0.75
N PRO A 141 -18.48 9.45 1.31
CA PRO A 141 -19.75 9.54 0.60
C PRO A 141 -19.57 10.31 -0.72
N SER A 142 -20.31 9.93 -1.75
CA SER A 142 -20.31 10.69 -3.00
C SER A 142 -20.84 12.10 -2.76
N PRO A 143 -20.13 13.16 -3.20
CA PRO A 143 -20.64 14.52 -3.08
C PRO A 143 -21.90 14.70 -3.93
N PRO A 144 -22.86 15.55 -3.50
CA PRO A 144 -23.97 15.96 -4.36
C PRO A 144 -23.47 16.57 -5.67
N LYS A 145 -24.21 16.39 -6.77
CA LYS A 145 -23.83 16.90 -8.10
C LYS A 145 -23.47 18.39 -8.04
N GLY A 146 -22.27 18.72 -8.52
CA GLY A 146 -21.79 20.11 -8.64
C GLY A 146 -21.28 20.74 -7.35
N GLN A 147 -21.17 19.98 -6.25
CA GLN A 147 -20.69 20.47 -4.97
C GLN A 147 -19.34 19.86 -4.61
N PHE A 148 -18.45 20.68 -4.06
CA PHE A 148 -17.26 20.21 -3.36
C PHE A 148 -17.63 20.00 -1.90
N VAL A 149 -17.46 18.77 -1.40
CA VAL A 149 -17.68 18.45 0.02
C VAL A 149 -16.33 18.16 0.65
N VAL A 150 -16.01 18.90 1.71
CA VAL A 150 -14.80 18.66 2.51
C VAL A 150 -15.19 17.81 3.71
N TYR A 151 -14.56 16.63 3.83
CA TYR A 151 -14.73 15.75 4.98
C TYR A 151 -13.58 15.94 5.96
N GLY A 152 -13.89 16.17 7.23
CA GLY A 152 -12.88 16.11 8.29
C GLY A 152 -12.50 14.66 8.54
N VAL A 153 -11.26 14.28 8.20
CA VAL A 153 -10.74 12.93 8.47
C VAL A 153 -10.08 12.93 9.85
N LYS A 154 -10.76 12.34 10.84
CA LYS A 154 -10.15 12.10 12.15
C LYS A 154 -9.43 10.75 12.13
N THR A 155 -8.14 10.79 11.86
CA THR A 155 -7.28 9.60 11.74
C THR A 155 -6.91 8.98 13.10
N HIS A 156 -6.92 9.79 14.17
CA HIS A 156 -6.48 9.45 15.54
C HIS A 156 -7.56 8.75 16.39
N THR A 157 -8.83 8.91 16.06
CA THR A 157 -9.92 8.31 16.82
C THR A 157 -10.15 6.87 16.36
N GLN A 158 -10.00 5.94 17.30
CA GLN A 158 -10.03 4.49 17.09
C GLN A 158 -11.36 3.94 16.53
N ASN A 159 -12.40 4.75 16.32
CA ASN A 159 -13.74 4.32 15.88
C ASN A 159 -14.18 4.89 14.51
N GLU A 160 -13.34 5.67 13.84
CA GLU A 160 -13.71 6.38 12.63
C GLU A 160 -13.50 5.57 11.34
N MET A 161 -14.35 5.80 10.34
CA MET A 161 -14.38 5.08 9.05
C MET A 161 -13.05 5.08 8.26
N ALA A 162 -12.15 6.00 8.57
CA ALA A 162 -10.85 6.16 7.92
C ALA A 162 -9.66 5.75 8.82
N SER A 163 -9.88 5.17 10.00
CA SER A 163 -8.79 4.80 10.91
C SER A 163 -7.92 3.68 10.31
N ILE A 164 -6.64 3.99 10.03
CA ILE A 164 -5.66 2.98 9.59
C ILE A 164 -5.49 1.91 10.66
N ARG A 165 -5.44 2.31 11.94
CA ARG A 165 -5.35 1.38 13.07
C ARG A 165 -6.49 0.37 13.04
N GLN A 166 -7.75 0.78 12.90
CA GLN A 166 -8.85 -0.18 12.81
C GLN A 166 -8.74 -1.13 11.61
N LYS A 167 -8.43 -0.60 10.43
CA LYS A 167 -8.31 -1.43 9.21
C LYS A 167 -7.21 -2.47 9.37
N LEU A 168 -6.08 -2.06 9.94
CA LEU A 168 -4.96 -2.93 10.28
C LEU A 168 -5.42 -4.00 11.28
N LEU A 169 -5.95 -3.62 12.45
CA LEU A 169 -6.39 -4.53 13.50
C LEU A 169 -7.50 -5.50 13.02
N GLN A 170 -8.45 -5.04 12.19
CA GLN A 170 -9.50 -5.88 11.63
C GLN A 170 -8.95 -6.91 10.64
N LYS A 171 -8.04 -6.51 9.74
CA LYS A 171 -7.43 -7.45 8.78
C LYS A 171 -6.54 -8.46 9.52
N ILE A 172 -5.76 -8.02 10.51
CA ILE A 172 -5.00 -8.89 11.43
C ILE A 172 -5.91 -9.93 12.07
N SER A 173 -6.99 -9.49 12.71
CA SER A 173 -7.93 -10.36 13.42
C SER A 173 -8.63 -11.34 12.48
N LYS A 174 -9.15 -10.86 11.34
CA LYS A 174 -9.89 -11.69 10.37
C LYS A 174 -9.02 -12.71 9.65
N GLN A 175 -7.81 -12.30 9.26
CA GLN A 175 -6.92 -13.14 8.45
C GLN A 175 -5.87 -13.88 9.28
N LYS A 176 -5.90 -13.72 10.62
CA LYS A 176 -4.95 -14.32 11.56
C LYS A 176 -3.49 -13.99 11.23
N GLN A 177 -3.26 -12.81 10.64
CA GLN A 177 -1.94 -12.32 10.29
C GLN A 177 -1.17 -11.90 11.56
N PHE A 178 0.16 -11.89 11.47
CA PHE A 178 1.07 -11.52 12.57
C PHE A 178 0.92 -12.33 13.86
N THR A 179 0.44 -13.56 13.76
CA THR A 179 0.26 -14.47 14.91
C THR A 179 1.53 -15.23 15.30
N GLN A 180 2.56 -15.21 14.46
CA GLN A 180 3.82 -15.90 14.70
C GLN A 180 4.97 -14.92 15.01
N PRO A 181 5.91 -15.29 15.92
CA PRO A 181 7.07 -14.47 16.28
C PRO A 181 8.14 -14.49 15.16
N ARG A 182 7.89 -13.72 14.09
CA ARG A 182 8.77 -13.61 12.92
C ARG A 182 8.87 -12.17 12.43
N ASP A 183 9.69 -11.95 11.41
CA ASP A 183 9.96 -10.65 10.78
C ASP A 183 8.74 -10.13 9.97
N ASN A 184 7.64 -9.84 10.66
CA ASN A 184 6.40 -9.38 10.04
C ASN A 184 6.39 -7.87 9.84
N TYR A 185 5.94 -7.42 8.67
CA TYR A 185 5.77 -6.02 8.33
C TYR A 185 4.36 -5.77 7.80
N ALA A 186 3.73 -4.71 8.29
CA ALA A 186 2.53 -4.18 7.66
C ALA A 186 2.94 -3.09 6.66
N VAL A 187 2.57 -3.27 5.40
CA VAL A 187 2.98 -2.43 4.28
C VAL A 187 1.78 -1.64 3.77
N ILE A 188 1.74 -0.35 4.03
CA ILE A 188 0.55 0.49 3.87
C ILE A 188 0.74 1.44 2.69
N GLU A 189 -0.05 1.25 1.63
CA GLU A 189 -0.21 2.23 0.58
C GLU A 189 -1.35 3.19 0.91
N LEU A 190 -1.05 4.49 0.89
CA LEU A 190 -2.05 5.56 0.98
C LEU A 190 -2.65 5.81 -0.40
N ASN A 191 -3.61 4.95 -0.78
CA ASN A 191 -4.18 4.93 -2.12
C ASN A 191 -5.40 5.85 -2.28
N ASP A 192 -5.26 7.16 -2.03
CA ASP A 192 -6.34 8.13 -2.33
C ASP A 192 -5.83 9.54 -2.60
N ALA A 193 -5.98 10.00 -3.84
CA ALA A 193 -5.55 11.32 -4.31
C ALA A 193 -6.42 12.48 -3.79
N THR A 194 -7.59 12.21 -3.20
CA THR A 194 -8.47 13.20 -2.57
C THR A 194 -8.03 13.56 -1.15
N ILE A 195 -7.10 12.79 -0.58
CA ILE A 195 -6.45 13.12 0.68
C ILE A 195 -5.35 14.14 0.39
N ALA A 196 -5.67 15.42 0.61
CA ALA A 196 -4.68 16.49 0.53
C ALA A 196 -3.80 16.50 1.79
N GLY A 197 -2.47 16.47 1.60
CA GLY A 197 -1.48 16.46 2.67
C GLY A 197 -1.21 15.05 3.22
N ASP A 198 -0.02 14.85 3.78
CA ASP A 198 0.39 13.60 4.45
C ASP A 198 -0.76 13.11 5.33
N PHE A 199 -1.47 12.08 4.87
CA PHE A 199 -2.36 11.31 5.74
C PHE A 199 -1.49 10.95 6.93
N SER A 200 -1.82 11.47 8.11
CA SER A 200 -0.89 11.37 9.24
C SER A 200 -0.97 9.95 9.79
N VAL A 201 -0.37 9.00 9.08
CA VAL A 201 -0.22 7.59 9.44
C VAL A 201 0.26 7.51 10.88
N LEU A 202 1.22 8.36 11.25
CA LEU A 202 1.72 8.49 12.61
C LEU A 202 0.61 8.90 13.60
N SER A 203 -0.21 9.90 13.30
CA SER A 203 -1.38 10.26 14.14
C SER A 203 -2.43 9.14 14.22
N SER A 204 -2.54 8.31 13.19
CA SER A 204 -3.46 7.15 13.16
C SER A 204 -2.98 5.99 14.01
N LEU A 205 -1.66 5.85 14.18
CA LEU A 205 -1.02 4.72 14.85
C LEU A 205 -0.54 5.06 16.27
N SER A 206 -0.63 6.32 16.67
CA SER A 206 -0.27 6.86 17.98
C SER A 206 -1.49 7.46 18.69
N SER A 207 -1.31 8.01 19.89
CA SER A 207 -2.31 8.84 20.58
C SER A 207 -2.45 10.24 19.99
N GLY A 208 -1.71 10.56 18.92
CA GLY A 208 -1.68 11.87 18.27
C GLY A 208 -0.39 12.65 18.55
N TYR A 209 -0.27 13.83 17.93
CA TYR A 209 0.86 14.73 18.14
C TYR A 209 0.59 15.63 19.35
N THR A 210 1.52 15.66 20.30
CA THR A 210 1.45 16.45 21.52
C THR A 210 2.52 17.54 21.51
N ILE A 211 2.19 18.68 22.11
CA ILE A 211 3.12 19.81 22.31
C ILE A 211 2.99 20.22 23.77
N THR A 212 4.11 20.15 24.50
CA THR A 212 4.20 20.66 25.87
C THR A 212 4.73 22.09 25.81
N ILE A 213 3.92 23.03 26.30
CA ILE A 213 4.24 24.46 26.31
C ILE A 213 4.44 24.90 27.75
N ASN A 214 5.57 25.55 28.01
CA ASN A 214 5.78 26.27 29.26
C ASN A 214 4.85 27.49 29.28
N LYS A 215 3.91 27.54 30.25
CA LYS A 215 2.92 28.61 30.31
C LYS A 215 3.50 29.99 30.67
N GLU A 216 4.65 30.02 31.33
CA GLU A 216 5.28 31.27 31.79
C GLU A 216 6.14 31.90 30.70
N THR A 217 6.91 31.09 29.98
CA THR A 217 7.81 31.57 28.91
C THR A 217 7.19 31.49 27.52
N MET A 218 6.02 30.85 27.39
CA MET A 218 5.38 30.51 26.11
C MET A 218 6.27 29.71 25.15
N SER A 219 7.33 29.09 25.68
CA SER A 219 8.26 28.28 24.90
C SER A 219 7.79 26.84 24.79
N ILE A 220 8.06 26.21 23.63
CA ILE A 220 7.83 24.78 23.42
C ILE A 220 8.94 24.01 24.15
N GLU A 221 8.57 23.22 25.15
CA GLU A 221 9.53 22.38 25.90
C GLU A 221 9.73 21.02 25.23
N SER A 222 8.67 20.50 24.60
CA SER A 222 8.74 19.28 23.81
C SER A 222 7.59 19.23 22.80
N SER A 223 7.82 18.53 21.70
CA SER A 223 6.80 18.25 20.71
C SER A 223 7.08 16.93 20.03
N GLY A 224 6.06 16.12 19.78
CA GLY A 224 6.22 14.83 19.13
C GLY A 224 4.95 13.99 19.16
N TYR A 225 5.00 12.80 18.55
CA TYR A 225 3.91 11.84 18.65
C TYR A 225 3.93 11.11 20.00
N ASP A 226 2.76 11.00 20.64
CA ASP A 226 2.58 10.24 21.87
C ASP A 226 2.30 8.76 21.57
N TRP A 227 3.23 7.89 21.92
CA TRP A 227 3.17 6.45 21.66
C TRP A 227 2.68 5.62 22.85
N THR A 228 2.17 6.22 23.93
CA THR A 228 1.75 5.48 25.14
C THR A 228 0.50 4.61 24.96
N ASN A 229 -0.31 4.85 23.92
CA ASN A 229 -1.44 3.99 23.52
C ASN A 229 -1.47 3.85 21.99
N SER A 230 -0.34 3.43 21.45
CA SER A 230 -0.11 3.20 20.04
C SER A 230 -0.68 1.87 19.55
N VAL A 231 -0.62 1.66 18.24
CA VAL A 231 -0.89 0.37 17.60
C VAL A 231 0.02 -0.75 18.09
N PHE A 232 1.19 -0.44 18.66
CA PHE A 232 2.15 -1.43 19.17
C PHE A 232 1.82 -1.92 20.58
N ASP A 233 0.85 -1.28 21.23
CA ASP A 233 0.34 -1.69 22.54
C ASP A 233 -0.80 -2.72 22.42
N ASP A 234 -1.31 -2.94 21.20
CA ASP A 234 -2.34 -3.95 20.93
C ASP A 234 -1.73 -5.37 20.90
N GLU A 235 -2.30 -6.32 21.66
CA GLU A 235 -1.81 -7.71 21.72
C GLU A 235 -1.69 -8.39 20.34
N CYS A 236 -2.58 -8.05 19.40
CA CYS A 236 -2.58 -8.62 18.06
C CYS A 236 -1.43 -8.12 17.16
N THR A 237 -0.69 -7.10 17.58
CA THR A 237 0.49 -6.57 16.86
C THR A 237 1.81 -6.88 17.58
N LYS A 238 1.80 -7.73 18.61
CA LYS A 238 3.01 -8.07 19.39
C LYS A 238 4.17 -8.66 18.55
N TYR A 239 3.84 -9.31 17.43
CA TYR A 239 4.84 -9.84 16.49
C TYR A 239 4.98 -8.99 15.22
N LEU A 240 4.43 -7.78 15.20
CA LEU A 240 4.67 -6.79 14.15
C LEU A 240 6.03 -6.14 14.40
N LYS A 241 6.97 -6.31 13.49
CA LYS A 241 8.32 -5.72 13.59
C LYS A 241 8.32 -4.25 13.24
N ALA A 242 7.65 -3.89 12.14
CA ALA A 242 7.54 -2.52 11.70
C ALA A 242 6.35 -2.31 10.77
N ILE A 243 5.97 -1.04 10.62
CA ILE A 243 5.05 -0.57 9.60
C ILE A 243 5.86 0.14 8.53
N ILE A 244 5.69 -0.28 7.28
CA ILE A 244 6.21 0.38 6.09
C ILE A 244 5.04 1.15 5.50
N TYR A 245 5.18 2.44 5.22
CA TYR A 245 4.11 3.21 4.57
C TYR A 245 4.64 4.09 3.46
N PHE A 246 3.82 4.30 2.43
CA PHE A 246 4.21 5.02 1.23
C PHE A 246 2.99 5.66 0.54
N ASP A 247 3.27 6.70 -0.22
CA ASP A 247 2.25 7.45 -0.95
C ASP A 247 1.88 6.71 -2.24
N LEU A 248 0.72 7.04 -2.81
CA LEU A 248 0.11 6.45 -4.00
C LEU A 248 1.11 5.94 -5.07
N GLY A 249 1.48 4.67 -4.97
CA GLY A 249 2.46 3.94 -5.80
C GLY A 249 3.95 4.21 -5.59
N ASP A 250 4.35 5.22 -4.81
CA ASP A 250 5.76 5.56 -4.59
C ASP A 250 6.40 4.70 -3.48
N TYR A 251 6.53 3.41 -3.73
CA TYR A 251 7.19 2.50 -2.78
C TYR A 251 8.70 2.78 -2.61
N SER A 252 9.32 3.52 -3.55
CA SER A 252 10.69 4.01 -3.38
C SER A 252 10.81 5.03 -2.25
N GLY A 253 9.83 5.91 -2.10
CA GLY A 253 9.73 6.90 -1.02
C GLY A 253 9.22 6.35 0.32
N ARG A 254 9.20 5.01 0.49
CA ARG A 254 8.63 4.38 1.69
C ARG A 254 9.33 4.80 2.98
N ARG A 255 8.53 4.91 4.03
CA ARG A 255 8.92 5.31 5.39
C ARG A 255 8.70 4.13 6.34
N PHE A 256 9.51 4.06 7.40
CA PHE A 256 9.47 2.98 8.38
C PHE A 256 9.11 3.51 9.75
N LEU A 257 8.19 2.81 10.42
CA LEU A 257 7.89 2.96 11.83
C LEU A 257 8.15 1.62 12.53
N PHE A 258 9.25 1.56 13.27
CA PHE A 258 9.66 0.33 13.97
C PHE A 258 8.90 0.17 15.28
N ASN A 259 8.51 -1.06 15.60
CA ASN A 259 7.90 -1.38 16.87
C ASN A 259 9.00 -1.45 17.95
N PRO A 260 9.03 -0.51 18.91
CA PRO A 260 10.07 -0.49 19.94
C PRO A 260 9.99 -1.69 20.90
N LYS A 261 8.83 -2.37 20.95
CA LYS A 261 8.58 -3.53 21.82
C LYS A 261 8.84 -4.86 21.14
N PHE A 262 9.16 -4.86 19.84
CA PHE A 262 9.37 -6.10 19.09
C PHE A 262 10.58 -6.86 19.64
N GLY A 263 10.39 -8.14 19.94
CA GLY A 263 11.45 -9.00 20.48
C GLY A 263 11.81 -8.75 21.95
N GLN A 264 11.13 -7.81 22.63
CA GLN A 264 11.24 -7.70 24.08
C GLN A 264 10.46 -8.86 24.70
N SER A 265 11.17 -9.87 25.19
CA SER A 265 10.57 -10.94 25.99
C SER A 265 9.88 -10.30 27.19
N VAL A 266 8.58 -10.50 27.34
CA VAL A 266 7.91 -10.25 28.62
C VAL A 266 8.62 -11.14 29.63
N ALA A 267 9.44 -10.55 30.49
CA ALA A 267 9.96 -11.28 31.64
C ALA A 267 8.74 -11.82 32.40
N PRO A 268 8.67 -13.12 32.70
CA PRO A 268 7.57 -13.64 33.48
C PRO A 268 7.58 -12.93 34.84
N GLU A 269 6.46 -12.28 35.19
CA GLU A 269 6.16 -11.90 36.57
C GLU A 269 6.01 -13.14 37.46
#